data_AF-A0A659UQT4-F1
#
_entry.id   AF-A0A659UQT4-F1
#
_cell.length_a   1.000
_cell.length_b   1.000
_cell.length_c   1.000
_cell.angle_alpha   90.00
_cell.angle_beta   90.00
_cell.angle_gamma   90.00
#
_symmetry.space_group_name_H-M   'P 1'
#
loop_
_entity.id
_entity.type
_entity.pdbx_description
1 polymer ?
#
loop_
_entity_poly.entity_id
_entity_poly.type
_entity_poly.pdbx_seq_one_letter_code
_entity_poly.pdbx_strand_id
1 'polypeptide(L)'
;IEMARHWLETLGSAHDVSVVPGNHDAYVPGAFDKICRSWAAWMSGDGTGGPVDRNAFPYLRVRGNVALIGVSTARATAPFMANGFFMEGQAARLGKILESAAKQGLFRAIMIHHPPVRGAVSQHKRLFGIARFHKIIRRHGAELVLHGHSHLPSLFQIGPRD
;
A
#
# COMPACT_ATOMS: atom_id res chain seq x y z
N ILE A 1 2.06 4.15 -18.44
CA ILE A 1 3.16 4.14 -17.43
C ILE A 1 3.97 5.43 -17.52
N GLU A 2 4.54 5.75 -18.69
CA GLU A 2 5.34 6.97 -18.87
C GLU A 2 4.53 8.26 -18.67
N MET A 3 3.33 8.38 -19.26
CA MET A 3 2.46 9.53 -19.00
C MET A 3 2.12 9.70 -17.51
N ALA A 4 1.88 8.60 -16.79
CA ALA A 4 1.63 8.65 -15.35
C ALA A 4 2.89 9.06 -14.57
N ARG A 5 4.08 8.63 -15.00
CA ARG A 5 5.35 9.10 -14.43
C ARG A 5 5.50 10.61 -14.60
N HIS A 6 5.27 11.12 -15.81
CA HIS A 6 5.31 12.56 -16.06
C HIS A 6 4.29 13.32 -15.24
N TRP A 7 3.08 12.79 -15.09
CA TRP A 7 2.09 13.38 -14.20
C TRP A 7 2.56 13.40 -12.74
N LEU A 8 3.16 12.32 -12.22
CA LEU A 8 3.74 12.29 -10.87
C LEU A 8 4.82 13.36 -10.68
N GLU A 9 5.62 13.64 -11.70
CA GLU A 9 6.64 14.72 -11.66
C GLU A 9 6.01 16.11 -11.51
N THR A 10 4.77 16.30 -11.98
CA THR A 10 4.05 17.57 -11.81
C THR A 10 3.49 17.77 -10.40
N LEU A 11 3.34 16.69 -9.61
CA LEU A 11 2.80 16.76 -8.24
C LEU A 11 3.83 17.25 -7.22
N GLY A 12 5.12 17.21 -7.56
CA GLY A 12 6.21 17.65 -6.71
C GLY A 12 7.36 16.65 -6.68
N SER A 13 8.34 16.93 -5.80
CA SER A 13 9.49 16.06 -5.60
C SER A 13 9.06 14.64 -5.22
N ALA A 14 9.74 13.64 -5.77
CA ALA A 14 9.55 12.24 -5.37
C ALA A 14 9.86 11.99 -3.89
N HIS A 15 10.55 12.92 -3.21
CA HIS A 15 10.69 12.92 -1.76
C HIS A 15 9.34 13.13 -1.05
N ASP A 16 8.49 14.03 -1.54
CA ASP A 16 7.26 14.45 -0.86
C ASP A 16 6.01 13.75 -1.40
N VAL A 17 6.12 13.11 -2.57
CA VAL A 17 5.04 12.34 -3.19
C VAL A 17 5.31 10.85 -3.00
N SER A 18 4.31 10.10 -2.54
CA SER A 18 4.39 8.65 -2.30
C SER A 18 3.33 7.91 -3.10
N VAL A 19 3.69 6.74 -3.66
CA VAL A 19 2.80 5.95 -4.52
C VAL A 19 2.66 4.54 -3.97
N VAL A 20 1.45 3.97 -4.04
CA VAL A 20 1.23 2.52 -3.91
C VAL A 20 0.52 2.02 -5.16
N PRO A 21 0.95 0.89 -5.75
CA PRO A 21 0.39 0.43 -7.00
C PRO A 21 -1.00 -0.16 -6.81
N GLY A 22 -1.87 0.11 -7.79
CA GLY A 22 -3.20 -0.46 -7.88
C GLY A 22 -3.28 -1.71 -8.74
N ASN A 23 -4.47 -2.31 -8.81
CA ASN A 23 -4.70 -3.52 -9.61
C ASN A 23 -4.43 -3.29 -11.11
N HIS A 24 -4.77 -2.11 -11.65
CA HIS A 24 -4.55 -1.80 -13.07
C HIS A 24 -3.08 -1.65 -13.42
N ASP A 25 -2.22 -1.29 -12.46
CA ASP A 25 -0.78 -1.17 -12.65
C ASP A 25 -0.07 -2.54 -12.75
N ALA A 26 -0.77 -3.61 -12.37
CA ALA A 26 -0.29 -4.98 -12.42
C ALA A 26 -1.15 -5.91 -13.30
N TYR A 27 -2.09 -5.36 -14.07
CA TYR A 27 -3.19 -6.10 -14.68
C TYR A 27 -2.73 -7.20 -15.66
N VAL A 28 -1.61 -6.96 -16.37
CA VAL A 28 -1.01 -7.93 -17.29
C VAL A 28 0.36 -8.40 -16.79
N PRO A 29 0.79 -9.63 -17.14
CA PRO A 29 2.12 -10.12 -16.80
C PRO A 29 3.23 -9.12 -17.16
N GLY A 30 4.16 -8.89 -16.24
CA GLY A 30 5.27 -7.94 -16.40
C GLY A 30 4.91 -6.45 -16.26
N ALA A 31 3.63 -6.06 -16.17
CA ALA A 31 3.26 -4.66 -15.95
C ALA A 31 3.76 -4.14 -14.60
N PHE A 32 3.64 -4.97 -13.55
CA PHE A 32 4.14 -4.64 -12.22
C PHE A 32 5.64 -4.30 -12.23
N ASP A 33 6.45 -5.10 -12.93
CA ASP A 33 7.90 -4.84 -12.96
C ASP A 33 8.22 -3.56 -13.75
N LYS A 34 7.43 -3.24 -14.78
CA LYS A 34 7.57 -1.99 -15.55
C LYS A 34 7.27 -0.76 -14.68
N ILE A 35 6.19 -0.78 -13.89
CA ILE A 35 5.87 0.34 -12.99
C ILE A 35 6.88 0.43 -11.85
N CYS A 36 7.39 -0.70 -11.34
CA CYS A 36 8.39 -0.67 -10.28
C CYS A 36 9.69 -0.01 -10.75
N ARG A 37 10.12 -0.27 -11.99
CA ARG A 37 11.26 0.44 -12.59
C ARG A 37 10.93 1.91 -12.86
N SER A 38 9.78 2.21 -13.47
CA SER A 38 9.44 3.56 -13.90
C SER A 38 9.08 4.51 -12.76
N TRP A 39 8.54 4.00 -11.66
CA TRP A 39 8.04 4.79 -10.53
C TRP A 39 8.82 4.52 -9.24
N ALA A 40 10.01 3.92 -9.34
CA ALA A 40 10.83 3.53 -8.20
C ALA A 40 11.00 4.69 -7.18
N ALA A 41 11.28 5.89 -7.70
CA ALA A 41 11.51 7.09 -6.89
C ALA A 41 10.36 7.43 -5.93
N TRP A 42 9.11 7.05 -6.24
CA TRP A 42 7.92 7.28 -5.38
C TRP A 42 7.53 6.06 -4.54
N MET A 43 8.17 4.91 -4.75
CA MET A 43 7.85 3.63 -4.10
C MET A 43 9.01 3.04 -3.29
N SER A 44 10.16 3.73 -3.21
CA SER A 44 11.27 3.36 -2.33
C SER A 44 11.12 3.96 -0.93
N GLY A 45 11.55 3.24 0.10
CA GLY A 45 11.61 3.76 1.46
C GLY A 45 12.82 4.69 1.68
N ASP A 46 12.79 5.50 2.73
CA ASP A 46 13.92 6.37 3.07
C ASP A 46 15.17 5.52 3.40
N GLY A 47 16.34 5.95 2.91
CA GLY A 47 17.60 5.24 3.10
C GLY A 47 17.67 3.86 2.44
N THR A 48 16.66 3.46 1.66
CA THR A 48 16.67 2.20 0.90
C THR A 48 17.31 2.41 -0.46
N GLY A 49 18.25 1.54 -0.81
CA GLY A 49 18.87 1.46 -2.13
C GLY A 49 18.43 0.20 -2.86
N GLY A 50 18.53 0.22 -4.19
CA GLY A 50 18.29 -0.95 -5.04
C GLY A 50 16.96 -0.94 -5.80
N PRO A 51 16.71 -1.98 -6.61
CA PRO A 51 15.51 -2.06 -7.43
C PRO A 51 14.24 -2.16 -6.58
N VAL A 52 13.20 -1.43 -6.94
CA VAL A 52 11.86 -1.65 -6.38
C VAL A 52 11.27 -2.91 -7.03
N ASP A 53 10.73 -3.80 -6.21
CA ASP A 53 10.03 -5.01 -6.63
C ASP A 53 8.91 -5.34 -5.62
N ARG A 54 8.36 -6.56 -5.67
CA ARG A 54 7.32 -7.00 -4.72
C ARG A 54 7.80 -7.05 -3.27
N ASN A 55 9.09 -7.28 -3.05
CA ASN A 55 9.69 -7.40 -1.72
C ASN A 55 10.07 -6.05 -1.11
N ALA A 56 10.19 -5.00 -1.93
CA ALA A 56 10.33 -3.62 -1.48
C ALA A 56 9.12 -3.11 -0.66
N PHE A 57 7.97 -3.81 -0.73
CA PHE A 57 6.79 -3.48 0.08
C PHE A 57 6.71 -4.33 1.37
N PRO A 58 6.23 -3.78 2.49
CA PRO A 58 5.91 -2.37 2.65
C PRO A 58 7.17 -1.51 2.70
N TYR A 59 7.13 -0.34 2.07
CA TYR A 59 8.18 0.67 2.25
C TYR A 59 7.78 1.62 3.38
N LEU A 60 8.78 2.27 3.99
CA LEU A 60 8.59 3.29 5.02
C LEU A 60 9.23 4.61 4.56
N ARG A 61 8.48 5.70 4.69
CA ARG A 61 8.98 7.07 4.58
C ARG A 61 8.57 7.85 5.81
N VAL A 62 9.44 8.72 6.32
CA VAL A 62 9.16 9.55 7.49
C VAL A 62 9.22 11.02 7.09
N ARG A 63 8.13 11.75 7.30
CA ARG A 63 8.05 13.19 7.07
C ARG A 63 7.60 13.85 8.36
N GLY A 64 8.50 14.57 9.01
CA GLY A 64 8.27 15.08 10.37
C GLY A 64 7.97 13.93 11.34
N ASN A 65 6.81 13.99 12.00
CA ASN A 65 6.34 12.98 12.95
C ASN A 65 5.45 11.88 12.31
N VAL A 66 5.36 11.82 10.97
CA VAL A 66 4.47 10.89 10.27
C VAL A 66 5.29 9.81 9.55
N ALA A 67 5.02 8.55 9.89
CA ALA A 67 5.46 7.36 9.17
C ALA A 67 4.44 7.01 8.08
N LEU A 68 4.79 7.30 6.82
CA LEU A 68 4.06 6.91 5.62
C LEU A 68 4.49 5.50 5.21
N ILE A 69 3.57 4.54 5.26
CA ILE A 69 3.85 3.12 5.04
C ILE A 69 3.08 2.63 3.82
N GLY A 70 3.77 2.44 2.70
CA GLY A 70 3.16 1.98 1.47
C GLY A 70 3.04 0.46 1.41
N VAL A 71 1.82 -0.07 1.31
CA VAL A 71 1.52 -1.51 1.20
C VAL A 71 1.02 -1.82 -0.21
N SER A 72 1.67 -2.77 -0.88
CA SER A 72 1.22 -3.22 -2.20
C SER A 72 0.25 -4.39 -2.06
N THR A 73 -0.86 -4.29 -2.79
CA THR A 73 -1.82 -5.38 -2.98
C THR A 73 -1.94 -5.79 -4.45
N ALA A 74 -1.20 -5.11 -5.33
CA ALA A 74 -1.28 -5.28 -6.77
C ALA A 74 -0.68 -6.60 -7.22
N ARG A 75 -1.45 -7.35 -7.99
CA ARG A 75 -1.01 -8.60 -8.61
C ARG A 75 -1.77 -8.80 -9.92
N ALA A 76 -1.14 -9.44 -10.88
CA ALA A 76 -1.84 -9.91 -12.07
C ALA A 76 -2.96 -10.87 -11.66
N THR A 77 -4.13 -10.68 -12.24
CA THR A 77 -5.34 -11.47 -12.00
C THR A 77 -5.93 -11.92 -13.33
N ALA A 78 -6.85 -12.89 -13.30
CA ALA A 78 -7.53 -13.31 -14.52
C ALA A 78 -8.34 -12.15 -15.12
N PRO A 79 -8.69 -12.21 -16.43
CA PRO A 79 -9.52 -11.20 -17.07
C PRO A 79 -10.80 -10.93 -16.27
N PHE A 80 -11.19 -9.65 -16.20
CA PHE A 80 -12.36 -9.15 -15.45
C PHE A 80 -12.28 -9.27 -13.92
N MET A 81 -11.13 -9.71 -13.38
CA MET A 81 -10.86 -9.69 -11.95
C MET A 81 -9.97 -8.51 -11.59
N ALA A 82 -10.23 -7.90 -10.44
CA ALA A 82 -9.47 -6.76 -9.92
C ALA A 82 -9.15 -6.98 -8.43
N ASN A 83 -8.78 -8.21 -8.09
CA ASN A 83 -8.52 -8.61 -6.71
C ASN A 83 -7.15 -8.14 -6.21
N GLY A 84 -7.11 -7.73 -4.96
CA GLY A 84 -5.87 -7.44 -4.24
C GLY A 84 -5.39 -8.65 -3.44
N PHE A 85 -4.08 -8.72 -3.15
CA PHE A 85 -3.50 -9.77 -2.31
C PHE A 85 -2.54 -9.20 -1.27
N PHE A 86 -2.88 -9.35 0.00
CA PHE A 86 -2.02 -9.02 1.13
C PHE A 86 -1.50 -10.30 1.79
N MET A 87 -0.28 -10.71 1.42
CA MET A 87 0.29 -12.02 1.77
C MET A 87 1.01 -12.02 3.14
N GLU A 88 1.28 -13.21 3.67
CA GLU A 88 1.88 -13.38 5.00
C GLU A 88 3.25 -12.74 5.17
N GLY A 89 4.16 -12.92 4.20
CA GLY A 89 5.49 -12.30 4.27
C GLY A 89 5.43 -10.76 4.35
N GLN A 90 4.53 -10.13 3.58
CA GLN A 90 4.32 -8.69 3.65
C GLN A 90 3.69 -8.26 4.98
N ALA A 91 2.79 -9.07 5.53
CA ALA A 91 2.18 -8.82 6.84
C ALA A 91 3.20 -8.86 7.99
N ALA A 92 4.12 -9.81 7.96
CA ALA A 92 5.20 -9.89 8.95
C ALA A 92 6.13 -8.67 8.88
N ARG A 93 6.50 -8.23 7.66
CA ARG A 93 7.28 -7.00 7.46
C ARG A 93 6.53 -5.76 7.94
N LEU A 94 5.24 -5.66 7.61
CA LEU A 94 4.40 -4.54 8.07
C LEU A 94 4.35 -4.46 9.60
N GLY A 95 4.16 -5.58 10.29
CA GLY A 95 4.16 -5.61 11.76
C GLY A 95 5.46 -5.07 12.35
N LYS A 96 6.62 -5.45 11.80
CA LYS A 96 7.93 -4.93 12.23
C LYS A 96 8.08 -3.43 12.03
N ILE A 97 7.63 -2.91 10.88
CA ILE A 97 7.66 -1.47 10.60
C ILE A 97 6.77 -0.71 11.57
N LEU A 98 5.53 -1.17 11.78
CA LEU A 98 4.58 -0.53 12.69
C LEU A 98 5.08 -0.52 14.13
N GLU A 99 5.68 -1.62 14.58
CA GLU A 99 6.26 -1.72 15.92
C GLU A 99 7.46 -0.77 16.09
N SER A 100 8.35 -0.69 15.10
CA SER A 100 9.50 0.22 15.13
C SER A 100 9.06 1.69 15.12
N ALA A 101 8.08 2.04 14.28
CA ALA A 101 7.51 3.38 14.24
C ALA A 101 6.81 3.76 15.55
N ALA A 102 6.14 2.79 16.20
CA ALA A 102 5.54 2.97 17.53
C ALA A 102 6.57 3.36 18.58
N LYS A 103 7.70 2.63 18.62
CA LYS A 103 8.81 2.87 19.56
C LYS A 103 9.43 4.26 19.37
N GLN A 104 9.35 4.79 18.15
CA GLN A 104 9.80 6.14 17.81
C GLN A 104 8.73 7.22 18.04
N GLY A 105 7.52 6.87 18.49
CA GLY A 105 6.42 7.81 18.73
C GLY A 105 5.84 8.42 17.45
N LEU A 106 6.03 7.77 16.29
CA LEU A 106 5.54 8.29 15.01
C LEU A 106 4.05 7.99 14.80
N PHE A 107 3.35 8.92 14.16
CA PHE A 107 2.01 8.69 13.61
C PHE A 107 2.10 7.76 12.39
N ARG A 108 1.43 6.61 12.41
CA ARG A 108 1.55 5.57 11.38
C ARG A 108 0.36 5.64 10.41
N ALA A 109 0.63 6.15 9.22
CA ALA A 109 -0.32 6.20 8.11
C ALA A 109 0.00 5.11 7.08
N ILE A 110 -0.90 4.14 6.95
CA ILE A 110 -0.80 3.08 5.95
C ILE A 110 -1.50 3.52 4.66
N MET A 111 -0.81 3.41 3.53
CA MET A 111 -1.39 3.60 2.20
C MET A 111 -1.56 2.23 1.53
N ILE A 112 -2.78 1.90 1.09
CA ILE A 112 -3.09 0.60 0.48
C ILE A 112 -4.18 0.74 -0.59
N HIS A 113 -3.95 0.25 -1.81
CA HIS A 113 -4.92 0.46 -2.90
C HIS A 113 -6.31 -0.15 -2.62
N HIS A 114 -6.38 -1.44 -2.28
CA HIS A 114 -7.65 -2.13 -2.05
C HIS A 114 -8.14 -1.90 -0.60
N PRO A 115 -9.44 -1.60 -0.39
CA PRO A 115 -9.99 -1.40 0.95
C PRO A 115 -9.82 -2.68 1.79
N PRO A 116 -9.17 -2.61 2.96
CA PRO A 116 -9.00 -3.76 3.83
C PRO A 116 -10.24 -4.01 4.69
N VAL A 117 -11.44 -3.93 4.12
CA VAL A 117 -12.72 -4.05 4.82
C VAL A 117 -13.65 -5.00 4.06
N ARG A 118 -14.30 -5.92 4.78
CA ARG A 118 -15.27 -6.85 4.17
C ARG A 118 -16.47 -6.08 3.65
N GLY A 119 -16.92 -6.40 2.43
CA GLY A 119 -18.10 -5.78 1.83
C GLY A 119 -17.89 -4.37 1.27
N ALA A 120 -16.68 -3.80 1.36
CA ALA A 120 -16.39 -2.47 0.80
C ALA A 120 -16.45 -2.44 -0.73
N VAL A 121 -16.26 -3.58 -1.40
CA VAL A 121 -16.38 -3.76 -2.86
C VAL A 121 -16.94 -5.15 -3.17
N SER A 122 -17.37 -5.36 -4.42
CA SER A 122 -17.83 -6.65 -4.94
C SER A 122 -16.75 -7.76 -4.81
N GLN A 123 -17.18 -9.02 -4.81
CA GLN A 123 -16.30 -10.17 -4.58
C GLN A 123 -15.13 -10.27 -5.58
N HIS A 124 -15.36 -9.91 -6.85
CA HIS A 124 -14.34 -9.95 -7.93
C HIS A 124 -13.36 -8.76 -7.91
N LYS A 125 -13.52 -7.87 -6.92
CA LYS A 125 -12.70 -6.67 -6.66
C LYS A 125 -12.02 -6.71 -5.28
N ARG A 126 -12.31 -7.73 -4.46
CA ARG A 126 -11.98 -7.73 -3.04
C ARG A 126 -10.49 -7.89 -2.75
N LEU A 127 -10.08 -7.46 -1.57
CA LEU A 127 -8.78 -7.80 -1.00
C LEU A 127 -8.79 -9.21 -0.39
N PHE A 128 -7.90 -10.09 -0.86
CA PHE A 128 -7.54 -11.32 -0.17
C PHE A 128 -6.51 -11.01 0.92
N GLY A 129 -6.81 -11.42 2.15
CA GLY A 129 -5.97 -11.13 3.31
C GLY A 129 -6.52 -10.05 4.25
N ILE A 130 -7.79 -9.64 4.12
CA ILE A 130 -8.44 -8.67 5.03
C ILE A 130 -8.30 -9.09 6.51
N ALA A 131 -8.61 -10.35 6.84
CA ALA A 131 -8.50 -10.84 8.22
C ALA A 131 -7.05 -10.79 8.73
N ARG A 132 -6.08 -11.06 7.86
CA ARG A 132 -4.65 -10.96 8.17
C ARG A 132 -4.24 -9.50 8.41
N PHE A 133 -4.68 -8.59 7.56
CA PHE A 133 -4.45 -7.15 7.74
C PHE A 133 -5.02 -6.68 9.07
N HIS A 134 -6.28 -7.00 9.37
CA HIS A 134 -6.91 -6.66 10.65
C HIS A 134 -6.16 -7.23 11.85
N LYS A 135 -5.63 -8.46 11.76
CA LYS A 135 -4.81 -9.05 12.83
C LYS A 135 -3.54 -8.22 13.08
N ILE A 136 -2.88 -7.73 12.03
CA ILE A 136 -1.71 -6.85 12.16
C ILE A 136 -2.11 -5.53 12.81
N ILE A 137 -3.18 -4.88 12.35
CA ILE A 137 -3.62 -3.59 12.91
C ILE A 137 -4.02 -3.73 14.38
N ARG A 138 -4.77 -4.77 14.76
CA ARG A 138 -5.13 -5.02 16.17
C ARG A 138 -3.92 -5.26 17.07
N ARG A 139 -2.84 -5.84 16.54
CA ARG A 139 -1.65 -6.16 17.32
C ARG A 139 -0.68 -5.00 17.44
N HIS A 140 -0.45 -4.27 16.35
CA HIS A 140 0.63 -3.27 16.27
C HIS A 140 0.12 -1.83 16.28
N GLY A 141 -1.17 -1.61 16.00
CA GLY A 141 -1.77 -0.29 15.83
C GLY A 141 -1.41 0.36 14.49
N ALA A 142 -2.28 1.26 14.06
CA ALA A 142 -2.04 2.26 13.02
C ALA A 142 -3.08 3.36 13.20
N GLU A 143 -2.67 4.62 13.13
CA GLU A 143 -3.57 5.75 13.36
C GLU A 143 -4.46 6.04 12.15
N LEU A 144 -3.97 5.75 10.93
CA LEU A 144 -4.69 6.02 9.69
C LEU A 144 -4.43 4.94 8.64
N VAL A 145 -5.49 4.55 7.92
CA VAL A 145 -5.39 3.71 6.72
C VAL A 145 -6.08 4.41 5.55
N LEU A 146 -5.29 4.83 4.58
CA LEU A 146 -5.76 5.44 3.33
C LEU A 146 -5.92 4.36 2.26
N HIS A 147 -7.10 4.33 1.63
CA HIS A 147 -7.38 3.37 0.58
C HIS A 147 -8.11 3.97 -0.63
N GLY A 148 -8.13 3.21 -1.73
CA GLY A 148 -8.79 3.58 -2.98
C GLY A 148 -9.66 2.47 -3.54
N HIS A 149 -9.56 2.25 -4.85
CA HIS A 149 -10.15 1.14 -5.64
C HIS A 149 -11.69 1.08 -5.73
N SER A 150 -12.43 1.57 -4.73
CA SER A 150 -13.90 1.68 -4.79
C SER A 150 -14.36 2.78 -5.76
N HIS A 151 -13.53 3.83 -5.94
CA HIS A 151 -13.88 5.10 -6.62
C HIS A 151 -15.04 5.84 -5.95
N LEU A 152 -15.28 5.54 -4.66
CA LEU A 152 -16.32 6.15 -3.84
C LEU A 152 -15.70 6.71 -2.57
N PRO A 153 -16.16 7.87 -2.07
CA PRO A 153 -15.82 8.31 -0.73
C PRO A 153 -16.41 7.33 0.28
N SER A 154 -15.57 6.81 1.17
CA SER A 154 -16.00 5.85 2.20
C SER A 154 -15.15 6.01 3.46
N LEU A 155 -15.77 5.81 4.61
CA LEU A 155 -15.12 5.82 5.92
C LEU A 155 -15.43 4.52 6.65
N PHE A 156 -14.39 3.91 7.23
CA PHE A 156 -14.50 2.67 8.00
C PHE A 156 -13.66 2.76 9.27
N GLN A 157 -13.98 1.89 10.23
CA GLN A 157 -13.22 1.70 11.47
C GLN A 157 -12.67 0.28 11.53
N ILE A 158 -11.41 0.13 11.96
CA ILE A 158 -10.75 -1.16 12.18
C ILE A 158 -10.33 -1.23 13.64
N GLY A 159 -11.03 -2.06 14.41
CA GLY A 159 -10.82 -2.17 15.85
C GLY A 159 -12.04 -2.80 16.51
N PRO A 160 -12.07 -2.88 17.85
CA PRO A 160 -13.34 -3.00 18.56
C PRO A 160 -14.26 -1.87 18.10
N ARG A 161 -15.54 -2.17 17.88
CA ARG A 161 -16.56 -1.13 17.93
C ARG A 161 -16.82 -0.93 19.41
N ASP A 162 -16.64 0.28 19.90
CA ASP A 162 -17.16 0.67 21.22
C ASP A 162 -18.69 0.47 21.25
#